data_AF-A0A0F5LSH7-F1
#
_entry.id   AF-A0A0F5LSH7-F1
#
_cell.length_a   1.000
_cell.length_b   1.000
_cell.length_c   1.000
_cell.angle_alpha   90.00
_cell.angle_beta   90.00
_cell.angle_gamma   90.00
#
_symmetry.space_group_name_H-M   'P 1'
#
loop_
_entity.id
_entity.type
_entity.pdbx_description
1 polymer ?
#
loop_
_entity_poly.entity_id
_entity_poly.type
_entity_poly.pdbx_seq_one_letter_code
_entity_poly.pdbx_strand_id
1 'polypeptide(L)'
;MSLQKLARELDETARQTAGMLEGITEALDLLAGASLGRDPTVGRAMQMIVTALQGQDRIEQRCHNMALAARQFALLPSNAPDSVYDEIWASLTLDELRVPALSGIAAHQVHGEAELF
;
A
#
# COMPACT_ATOMS: atom_id res chain seq x y z
N MET A 1 -20.29 -1.40 -13.53
CA MET A 1 -19.93 -1.97 -12.21
C MET A 1 -20.40 -0.97 -11.15
N SER A 2 -21.12 -1.39 -10.11
CA SER A 2 -21.54 -0.45 -9.05
C SER A 2 -20.34 -0.04 -8.19
N LEU A 3 -20.38 1.16 -7.62
CA LEU A 3 -19.35 1.64 -6.68
C LEU A 3 -19.18 0.70 -5.47
N GLN A 4 -20.28 0.10 -5.00
CA GLN A 4 -20.24 -0.93 -3.95
C GLN A 4 -19.50 -2.20 -4.38
N LYS A 5 -19.65 -2.62 -5.64
CA LYS A 5 -18.88 -3.76 -6.17
C LYS A 5 -17.41 -3.40 -6.31
N LEU A 6 -17.10 -2.21 -6.82
CA LEU A 6 -15.71 -1.71 -6.91
C LEU A 6 -15.03 -1.69 -5.53
N ALA A 7 -15.71 -1.17 -4.50
CA ALA A 7 -15.18 -1.15 -3.14
C ALA A 7 -14.82 -2.55 -2.62
N ARG A 8 -15.64 -3.57 -2.91
CA ARG A 8 -15.36 -4.96 -2.52
C ARG A 8 -14.13 -5.53 -3.24
N GLU A 9 -13.97 -5.25 -4.53
CA GLU A 9 -12.78 -5.70 -5.28
C GLU A 9 -11.50 -5.02 -4.77
N LEU A 10 -11.59 -3.75 -4.38
CA LEU A 10 -10.48 -3.01 -3.77
C LEU A 10 -10.12 -3.57 -2.38
N ASP A 11 -11.11 -3.85 -1.53
CA ASP A 11 -10.87 -4.49 -0.23
C ASP A 11 -10.24 -5.89 -0.40
N GLU A 12 -10.66 -6.66 -1.40
CA GLU A 12 -10.10 -7.98 -1.67
C GLU A 12 -8.67 -7.90 -2.21
N THR A 13 -8.38 -6.92 -3.08
CA THR A 13 -7.02 -6.64 -3.55
C THR A 13 -6.11 -6.27 -2.37
N ALA A 14 -6.58 -5.41 -1.45
CA ALA A 14 -5.84 -5.07 -0.24
C ALA A 14 -5.57 -6.31 0.64
N ARG A 15 -6.59 -7.17 0.85
CA ARG A 15 -6.45 -8.40 1.63
C ARG A 15 -5.43 -9.37 1.03
N GLN A 16 -5.51 -9.62 -0.28
CA GLN A 16 -4.58 -10.52 -0.98
C GLN A 16 -3.15 -9.99 -0.93
N THR A 17 -3.00 -8.68 -1.09
CA THR A 17 -1.73 -7.98 -0.97
C THR A 17 -1.16 -8.15 0.44
N ALA A 18 -1.94 -7.97 1.51
CA ALA A 18 -1.48 -8.19 2.88
C ALA A 18 -1.02 -9.63 3.13
N GLY A 19 -1.72 -10.62 2.58
CA GLY A 19 -1.38 -12.04 2.74
C GLY A 19 -0.03 -12.46 2.16
N MET A 20 0.52 -11.68 1.22
CA MET A 20 1.86 -11.93 0.66
C MET A 20 2.99 -11.54 1.64
N LEU A 21 2.71 -10.72 2.65
CA LEU A 21 3.72 -10.18 3.57
C LEU A 21 4.29 -11.22 4.54
N GLU A 22 3.44 -12.12 5.06
CA GLU A 22 3.81 -13.06 6.12
C GLU A 22 4.94 -13.99 5.68
N GLY A 23 4.79 -14.64 4.52
CA GLY A 23 5.81 -15.56 4.00
C GLY A 23 7.11 -14.88 3.59
N ILE A 24 7.05 -13.61 3.14
CA ILE A 24 8.25 -12.85 2.80
C ILE A 24 9.00 -12.41 4.06
N THR A 25 8.28 -12.02 5.11
CA THR A 25 8.88 -11.63 6.39
C THR A 25 9.60 -12.82 7.03
N GLU A 26 8.98 -14.01 7.04
CA GLU A 26 9.60 -15.24 7.53
C GLU A 26 10.86 -15.61 6.71
N ALA A 27 10.80 -15.47 5.38
CA ALA A 27 11.96 -15.72 4.52
C ALA A 27 13.11 -14.73 4.79
N LEU A 28 12.82 -13.45 5.05
CA LEU A 28 13.83 -12.45 5.40
C LEU A 28 14.50 -12.76 6.74
N ASP A 29 13.74 -13.19 7.75
CA ASP A 29 14.28 -13.58 9.05
C ASP A 29 15.22 -14.79 8.94
N LEU A 30 14.86 -15.79 8.13
CA LEU A 30 15.73 -16.94 7.85
C LEU A 30 17.03 -16.53 7.15
N LEU A 31 16.96 -15.61 6.20
CA LEU A 31 18.13 -15.09 5.49
C LEU A 31 19.04 -14.24 6.40
N ALA A 32 18.44 -13.50 7.35
CA ALA A 32 19.17 -12.69 8.32
C ALA A 32 19.94 -13.54 9.36
N GLY A 33 19.39 -14.68 9.77
CA GLY A 33 19.97 -15.55 10.80
C GLY A 33 21.04 -16.53 10.31
N ALA A 34 21.09 -16.85 9.02
CA ALA A 34 22.04 -17.81 8.47
C ALA A 34 23.44 -17.19 8.23
N SER A 35 24.49 -18.01 8.17
CA SER A 35 25.85 -17.55 7.76
C SER A 35 25.88 -16.94 6.34
N LEU A 36 24.80 -17.12 5.57
CA LEU A 36 24.46 -16.44 4.32
C LEU A 36 24.39 -14.92 4.45
N GLY A 37 24.07 -14.38 5.63
CA GLY A 37 24.05 -12.93 5.89
C GLY A 37 25.44 -12.25 5.77
N ARG A 38 26.52 -13.03 5.61
CA ARG A 38 27.87 -12.51 5.32
C ARG A 38 28.14 -12.29 3.83
N ASP A 39 27.29 -12.81 2.94
CA ASP A 39 27.39 -12.56 1.50
C ASP A 39 26.76 -11.19 1.18
N PRO A 40 27.53 -10.22 0.63
CA PRO A 40 26.99 -8.91 0.27
C PRO A 40 25.85 -8.98 -0.77
N THR A 41 25.79 -10.04 -1.58
CA THR A 41 24.73 -10.28 -2.55
C THR A 41 23.40 -10.60 -1.87
N VAL A 42 23.43 -11.36 -0.77
CA VAL A 42 22.25 -11.68 0.05
C VAL A 42 21.74 -10.42 0.74
N GLY A 43 22.64 -9.61 1.33
CA GLY A 43 22.27 -8.32 1.92
C GLY A 43 21.61 -7.37 0.91
N ARG A 44 22.11 -7.33 -0.34
CA ARG A 44 21.50 -6.54 -1.41
C ARG A 44 20.12 -7.06 -1.81
N ALA A 45 19.95 -8.38 -1.93
CA ALA A 45 18.67 -8.99 -2.24
C ALA A 45 17.63 -8.72 -1.15
N MET A 46 18.01 -8.82 0.13
CA MET A 46 17.14 -8.48 1.26
C MET A 46 16.67 -7.02 1.20
N GLN A 47 17.57 -6.09 0.87
CA GLN A 47 17.20 -4.67 0.73
C GLN A 47 16.20 -4.43 -0.44
N MET A 48 16.36 -5.15 -1.55
CA MET A 48 15.41 -5.08 -2.67
C MET A 48 14.03 -5.63 -2.28
N ILE A 49 14.00 -6.74 -1.55
CA ILE A 49 12.75 -7.34 -1.05
C ILE A 49 12.05 -6.37 -0.09
N VAL A 50 12.79 -5.81 0.87
CA VAL A 50 12.27 -4.79 1.79
C VAL A 50 11.67 -3.61 1.03
N THR A 51 12.33 -3.12 -0.01
CA THR A 51 11.81 -2.02 -0.84
C THR A 51 10.52 -2.41 -1.56
N ALA A 52 10.42 -3.66 -2.05
CA ALA A 52 9.21 -4.17 -2.68
C ALA A 52 8.05 -4.28 -1.68
N LEU A 53 8.31 -4.76 -0.46
CA LEU A 53 7.32 -4.84 0.63
C LEU A 53 6.77 -3.46 1.00
N GLN A 54 7.60 -2.43 0.96
CA GLN A 54 7.16 -1.06 1.19
C GLN A 54 6.24 -0.55 0.08
N GLY A 55 6.53 -0.87 -1.18
CA GLY A 55 5.64 -0.58 -2.30
C GLY A 55 4.31 -1.31 -2.16
N GLN A 56 4.34 -2.55 -1.67
CA GLN A 56 3.17 -3.38 -1.41
C GLN A 56 2.26 -2.79 -0.31
N ASP A 57 2.83 -2.34 0.82
CA ASP A 57 2.10 -1.66 1.90
C ASP A 57 1.38 -0.39 1.38
N ARG A 58 2.05 0.40 0.53
CA ARG A 58 1.42 1.56 -0.12
C ARG A 58 0.25 1.20 -1.03
N ILE A 59 0.34 0.06 -1.75
CA ILE A 59 -0.77 -0.42 -2.60
C ILE A 59 -1.96 -0.83 -1.72
N GLU A 60 -1.71 -1.54 -0.62
CA GLU A 60 -2.75 -1.93 0.34
C GLU A 60 -3.50 -0.70 0.88
N GLN A 61 -2.76 0.31 1.36
CA GLN A 61 -3.34 1.55 1.88
C GLN A 61 -4.17 2.29 0.81
N ARG A 62 -3.66 2.40 -0.42
CA ARG A 62 -4.40 3.02 -1.54
C ARG A 62 -5.68 2.27 -1.84
N CYS A 63 -5.64 0.94 -1.91
CA CYS A 63 -6.85 0.14 -2.13
C CYS A 63 -7.88 0.37 -1.02
N HIS A 64 -7.45 0.44 0.24
CA HIS A 64 -8.34 0.75 1.37
C HIS A 64 -9.00 2.13 1.24
N ASN A 65 -8.20 3.16 0.96
CA ASN A 65 -8.69 4.54 0.77
C ASN A 65 -9.67 4.64 -0.39
N MET A 66 -9.35 4.04 -1.53
CA MET A 66 -10.25 4.03 -2.69
C MET A 66 -11.54 3.25 -2.42
N ALA A 67 -11.48 2.18 -1.62
CA ALA A 67 -12.69 1.45 -1.22
C ALA A 67 -13.58 2.31 -0.31
N LEU A 68 -12.99 3.06 0.61
CA LEU A 68 -13.69 4.01 1.47
C LEU A 68 -14.37 5.11 0.63
N ALA A 69 -13.63 5.76 -0.26
CA ALA A 69 -14.16 6.80 -1.15
C ALA A 69 -15.28 6.26 -2.04
N ALA A 70 -15.10 5.07 -2.65
CA ALA A 70 -16.13 4.44 -3.47
C ALA A 70 -17.42 4.16 -2.68
N ARG A 71 -17.32 3.74 -1.41
CA ARG A 71 -18.49 3.58 -0.53
C ARG A 71 -19.16 4.92 -0.24
N GLN A 72 -18.40 5.98 0.04
CA GLN A 72 -18.94 7.31 0.31
C GLN A 72 -19.63 7.91 -0.92
N PHE A 73 -19.01 7.81 -2.10
CA PHE A 73 -19.62 8.22 -3.36
C PHE A 73 -20.93 7.47 -3.66
N ALA A 74 -21.02 6.19 -3.30
CA ALA A 74 -22.24 5.41 -3.48
C ALA A 74 -23.42 5.88 -2.61
N LEU A 75 -23.15 6.66 -1.56
CA LEU A 75 -24.16 7.22 -0.66
C LEU A 75 -24.59 8.64 -1.04
N LEU A 76 -23.86 9.29 -1.96
CA LEU A 76 -24.17 10.66 -2.37
C LEU A 76 -25.46 10.69 -3.20
N PRO A 77 -26.32 11.71 -2.98
CA PRO A 77 -27.47 11.92 -3.85
C PRO A 77 -26.99 12.31 -5.26
N SER A 78 -27.83 12.07 -6.27
CA SER A 78 -27.49 12.34 -7.68
C SER A 78 -27.27 13.82 -8.01
N ASN A 79 -27.60 14.73 -7.08
CA ASN A 79 -27.41 16.18 -7.19
C ASN A 79 -26.35 16.71 -6.21
N ALA A 80 -25.52 15.84 -5.62
CA ALA A 80 -24.43 16.29 -4.76
C ALA A 80 -23.50 17.23 -5.53
N PRO A 81 -23.08 18.37 -4.93
CA PRO A 81 -22.14 19.26 -5.57
C PRO A 81 -20.73 18.65 -5.58
N ASP A 82 -19.93 19.02 -6.58
CA ASP A 82 -18.55 18.53 -6.76
C ASP A 82 -17.68 18.75 -5.52
N SER A 83 -17.94 19.81 -4.75
CA SER A 83 -17.21 20.10 -3.50
C SER A 83 -17.28 18.97 -2.47
N VAL A 84 -18.37 18.18 -2.44
CA VAL A 84 -18.49 17.03 -1.53
C VAL A 84 -17.60 15.86 -1.99
N TYR A 85 -17.38 15.73 -3.30
CA TYR A 85 -16.43 14.75 -3.84
C TYR A 85 -15.01 15.15 -3.50
N ASP A 86 -14.68 16.45 -3.63
CA ASP A 86 -13.37 16.99 -3.28
C ASP A 86 -13.07 16.82 -1.79
N GLU A 87 -14.05 17.03 -0.91
CA GLU A 87 -13.91 16.77 0.53
C GLU A 87 -13.62 15.30 0.84
N ILE A 88 -14.30 14.37 0.16
CA ILE A 88 -14.02 12.94 0.30
C ILE A 88 -12.58 12.62 -0.11
N TRP A 89 -12.11 13.14 -1.25
CA TRP A 89 -10.74 12.95 -1.70
C TRP A 89 -9.72 13.55 -0.73
N ALA A 90 -9.97 14.77 -0.24
CA ALA A 90 -9.10 15.45 0.71
C ALA A 90 -9.03 14.74 2.08
N SER A 91 -10.02 13.90 2.41
CA SER A 91 -10.04 13.12 3.65
C SER A 91 -9.18 11.86 3.62
N LEU A 92 -8.73 11.42 2.44
CA LEU A 92 -7.91 10.22 2.29
C LEU A 92 -6.47 10.52 2.68
N THR A 93 -5.88 9.65 3.50
CA THR A 93 -4.50 9.80 3.99
C THR A 93 -3.69 8.57 3.65
N LEU A 94 -2.47 8.75 3.16
CA LEU A 94 -1.47 7.69 3.04
C LEU A 94 -0.55 7.80 4.25
N ASP A 95 -0.50 6.76 5.07
CA ASP A 95 0.38 6.72 6.23
C ASP A 95 1.82 6.42 5.79
N GLU A 96 2.78 6.90 6.58
CA GLU A 96 4.15 6.39 6.49
C GLU A 96 4.15 4.89 6.87
N LEU A 97 4.98 4.12 6.16
CA LEU A 97 5.05 2.66 6.21
C LEU A 97 4.78 2.04 7.59
N ARG A 98 3.96 0.99 7.63
CA ARG A 98 3.57 0.26 8.86
C ARG A 98 4.74 -0.30 9.69
N VAL A 99 5.95 -0.39 9.13
CA VAL A 99 7.14 -0.90 9.82
C VAL A 99 8.13 0.26 10.08
N PRO A 100 8.18 0.80 11.31
CA PRO A 100 9.02 1.96 11.63
C PRO A 100 10.51 1.75 11.34
N ALA A 101 11.01 0.52 11.52
CA ALA A 101 12.41 0.15 11.23
C ALA A 101 12.79 0.27 9.75
N LEU A 102 11.78 0.35 8.87
CA LEU A 102 11.93 0.49 7.43
C LEU A 102 11.61 1.93 6.97
N SER A 103 11.15 2.81 7.85
CA SER A 103 10.87 4.22 7.52
C SER A 103 12.17 4.97 7.18
N GLY A 104 12.15 5.77 6.11
CA GLY A 104 13.29 6.58 5.65
C GLY A 104 14.16 5.97 4.53
N ILE A 105 14.10 4.66 4.26
CA ILE A 105 14.87 4.02 3.16
C ILE A 105 14.28 4.40 1.79
N ALA A 106 12.97 4.66 1.72
CA ALA A 106 12.20 4.89 0.50
C ALA A 106 11.91 6.37 0.18
N ALA A 107 12.47 7.33 0.93
CA ALA A 107 12.18 8.75 0.76
C ALA A 107 12.60 9.35 -0.61
N HIS A 108 13.16 8.55 -1.52
CA HIS A 108 13.72 9.00 -2.80
C HIS A 108 13.29 8.14 -3.99
N GLN A 109 12.04 7.66 -4.06
CA GLN A 109 11.53 7.20 -5.35
C GLN A 109 11.16 8.39 -6.23
N VAL A 110 12.13 8.82 -7.05
CA VAL A 110 11.94 9.84 -8.09
C VAL A 110 11.12 9.25 -9.24
N HIS A 111 9.84 9.65 -9.23
CA HIS A 111 8.85 9.87 -10.28
C HIS A 111 8.97 9.24 -11.69
N GLY A 112 7.85 8.64 -12.07
CA GLY A 112 7.17 8.89 -13.33
C GLY A 112 5.66 8.64 -13.19
N GLU A 113 4.92 9.65 -12.71
CA GLU A 113 3.43 9.77 -12.72
C GLU A 113 2.58 8.63 -12.09
N ALA A 114 1.57 8.82 -11.23
CA ALA A 114 1.00 9.96 -10.53
C ALA A 114 0.89 9.64 -9.02
N GLU A 115 1.25 10.60 -8.18
CA GLU A 115 0.76 10.65 -6.80
C GLU A 115 -0.58 11.35 -6.82
N LEU A 116 -1.67 10.59 -6.67
CA LEU A 116 -2.96 11.17 -6.38
C LEU A 116 -3.65 10.40 -5.25
N PHE A 117 -4.43 11.21 -4.54
CA PHE A 117 -4.93 11.14 -3.18
C PHE A 117 -6.01 10.08 -2.98
#